data_AF-A0A5N6M7Z3-F1
#
_entry.id   AF-A0A5N6M7Z3-F1
#
_cell.length_a   1.000
_cell.length_b   1.000
_cell.length_c   1.000
_cell.angle_alpha   90.00
_cell.angle_beta   90.00
_cell.angle_gamma   90.00
#
_symmetry.space_group_name_H-M   'P 1'
#
loop_
_entity.id
_entity.type
_entity.pdbx_description
1 polymer ?
#
loop_
_entity_poly.entity_id
_entity_poly.type
_entity_poly.pdbx_seq_one_letter_code
_entity_poly.pdbx_strand_id
1 'polypeptide(L)'
;MADMFAAVASQNSKIHSILISETESGNTNKVPKLLDLTDYKNWKGRFETHLNGTDINLWEIILSPYERPKVVGTNLDQTLDRLYVDQRKKYDSEKKAYWKIEGNTKLKKMKATDIRKEFENFNFIGNESLEALITRYRHLLTEVRKCGIEYTEEDKIDCFADALPEIWNSLVLILRENFPRNDTS
;
A
#
# COMPACT_ATOMS: atom_id res chain seq x y z
N MET A 1 -15.39 -22.33 30.97
CA MET A 1 -15.55 -21.06 30.23
C MET A 1 -14.20 -20.50 29.78
N ALA A 2 -13.16 -20.50 30.63
CA ALA A 2 -11.79 -20.11 30.25
C ALA A 2 -11.16 -20.96 29.12
N ASP A 3 -11.37 -22.28 29.12
CA ASP A 3 -10.81 -23.18 28.08
C ASP A 3 -11.39 -22.94 26.67
N MET A 4 -12.66 -22.50 26.59
CA MET A 4 -13.29 -22.14 25.32
C MET A 4 -12.67 -20.86 24.74
N PHE A 5 -12.38 -19.86 25.57
CA PHE A 5 -11.72 -18.62 25.13
C PHE A 5 -10.28 -18.88 24.67
N ALA A 6 -9.55 -19.78 25.36
CA ALA A 6 -8.20 -20.17 24.96
C ALA A 6 -8.18 -20.92 23.61
N ALA A 7 -9.16 -21.81 23.38
CA ALA A 7 -9.29 -22.52 22.11
C ALA A 7 -9.63 -21.57 20.94
N VAL A 8 -10.53 -20.62 21.14
CA VAL A 8 -10.90 -19.61 20.13
C VAL A 8 -9.72 -18.66 19.83
N ALA A 9 -8.99 -18.22 20.86
CA ALA A 9 -7.80 -17.40 20.68
C ALA A 9 -6.68 -18.13 19.91
N SER A 10 -6.49 -19.43 20.17
CA SER A 10 -5.52 -20.28 19.45
C SER A 10 -5.91 -20.55 17.99
N GLN A 11 -7.20 -20.69 17.70
CA GLN A 11 -7.66 -20.81 16.30
C GLN A 11 -7.52 -19.49 15.54
N ASN A 12 -7.84 -18.36 16.18
CA ASN A 12 -7.65 -17.05 15.56
C ASN A 12 -6.18 -16.76 15.25
N SER A 13 -5.24 -17.11 16.14
CA SER A 13 -3.80 -16.92 15.86
C SER A 13 -3.29 -17.81 14.72
N LYS A 14 -3.76 -19.05 14.63
CA LYS A 14 -3.47 -19.95 13.49
C LYS A 14 -4.02 -19.39 12.18
N ILE A 15 -5.27 -18.92 12.17
CA ILE A 15 -5.89 -18.31 10.99
C ILE A 15 -5.11 -17.05 10.57
N HIS A 16 -4.72 -16.19 11.51
CA HIS A 16 -3.86 -15.03 11.22
C HIS A 16 -2.52 -15.44 10.60
N SER A 17 -1.85 -16.47 11.13
CA SER A 17 -0.58 -16.95 10.57
C SER A 17 -0.73 -17.51 9.14
N ILE A 18 -1.84 -18.20 8.87
CA ILE A 18 -2.16 -18.71 7.52
C ILE A 18 -2.43 -17.55 6.56
N LEU A 19 -3.25 -16.57 6.95
CA LEU A 19 -3.53 -15.39 6.13
C LEU A 19 -2.27 -14.55 5.83
N ILE A 20 -1.34 -14.46 6.79
CA ILE A 20 -0.05 -13.79 6.61
C ILE A 20 0.80 -14.60 5.62
N SER A 21 0.88 -15.92 5.76
CA SER A 21 1.63 -16.78 4.84
C SER A 21 1.08 -16.78 3.41
N GLU A 22 -0.24 -16.79 3.23
CA GLU A 22 -0.90 -16.67 1.92
C GLU A 22 -0.69 -15.29 1.29
N THR A 23 -0.51 -14.28 2.14
CA THR A 23 -0.17 -12.93 1.70
C THR A 23 1.29 -12.82 1.25
N GLU A 24 2.21 -13.50 1.93
CA GLU A 24 3.65 -13.49 1.64
C GLU A 24 4.02 -14.33 0.41
N SER A 25 3.38 -15.48 0.22
CA SER A 25 3.67 -16.44 -0.85
C SER A 25 2.69 -16.37 -2.03
N GLY A 26 1.59 -15.64 -1.89
CA GLY A 26 0.50 -15.64 -2.87
C GLY A 26 -0.27 -16.97 -2.86
N ASN A 27 -1.38 -17.02 -3.59
CA ASN A 27 -2.14 -18.25 -3.87
C ASN A 27 -2.50 -18.29 -5.36
N THR A 28 -3.02 -19.40 -5.88
CA THR A 28 -3.32 -19.60 -7.32
C THR A 28 -4.08 -18.44 -8.00
N ASN A 29 -4.87 -17.68 -7.24
CA ASN A 29 -5.61 -16.54 -7.74
C ASN A 29 -4.96 -15.18 -7.43
N LYS A 30 -4.10 -15.09 -6.41
CA LYS A 30 -3.50 -13.84 -5.91
C LYS A 30 -1.97 -13.91 -5.89
N VAL A 31 -1.33 -12.98 -6.59
CA VAL A 31 0.13 -12.83 -6.58
C VAL A 31 0.70 -12.53 -5.18
N PRO A 32 1.97 -12.91 -4.89
CA PRO A 32 2.63 -12.61 -3.62
C PRO A 32 2.69 -11.11 -3.35
N LYS A 33 2.49 -10.68 -2.10
CA LYS A 33 2.51 -9.26 -1.73
C LYS A 33 3.89 -8.82 -1.21
N LEU A 34 4.25 -7.57 -1.51
CA LEU A 34 5.41 -6.92 -0.96
C LEU A 34 4.99 -6.26 0.36
N LEU A 35 5.38 -6.86 1.48
CA LEU A 35 5.02 -6.37 2.82
C LEU A 35 6.01 -5.32 3.34
N ASP A 36 7.29 -5.49 2.99
CA ASP A 36 8.39 -4.60 3.36
C ASP A 36 9.29 -4.37 2.14
N LEU A 37 9.79 -3.15 1.96
CA LEU A 37 10.78 -2.81 0.95
C LEU A 37 12.10 -3.56 1.14
N THR A 38 12.47 -3.91 2.37
CA THR A 38 13.65 -4.73 2.66
C THR A 38 13.55 -6.13 2.09
N ASP A 39 12.32 -6.63 1.89
CA ASP A 39 12.03 -7.95 1.30
C ASP A 39 11.94 -7.91 -0.23
N TYR A 40 12.16 -6.76 -0.88
CA TYR A 40 11.97 -6.60 -2.33
C TYR A 40 12.68 -7.68 -3.16
N LYS A 41 13.91 -8.03 -2.80
CA LYS A 41 14.70 -9.03 -3.53
C LYS A 41 14.03 -10.42 -3.49
N ASN A 42 13.56 -10.84 -2.33
CA ASN A 42 12.93 -12.15 -2.19
C ASN A 42 11.49 -12.11 -2.74
N TRP A 43 10.75 -11.04 -2.49
CA TRP A 43 9.43 -10.82 -3.05
C TRP A 43 9.45 -10.89 -4.58
N LYS A 44 10.44 -10.25 -5.23
CA LYS A 44 10.62 -10.30 -6.68
C LYS A 44 10.73 -11.75 -7.17
N GLY A 45 11.55 -12.56 -6.51
CA GLY A 45 11.69 -13.98 -6.84
C GLY A 45 10.41 -14.79 -6.63
N ARG A 46 9.66 -14.55 -5.54
CA ARG A 46 8.36 -15.18 -5.30
C ARG A 46 7.34 -14.78 -6.37
N PHE A 47 7.31 -13.50 -6.72
CA PHE A 47 6.39 -12.94 -7.71
C PHE A 47 6.65 -13.45 -9.12
N GLU A 48 7.92 -13.50 -9.53
CA GLU A 48 8.36 -14.11 -10.79
C GLU A 48 8.00 -15.59 -10.86
N THR A 49 8.32 -16.36 -9.82
CA THR A 49 7.98 -17.79 -9.74
C THR A 49 6.47 -18.02 -9.84
N HIS A 50 5.67 -17.19 -9.16
CA HIS A 50 4.22 -17.29 -9.19
C HIS A 50 3.63 -17.00 -10.58
N LEU A 51 4.11 -15.95 -11.24
CA LEU A 51 3.67 -15.61 -12.59
C LEU A 51 4.06 -16.70 -13.59
N ASN A 52 5.29 -17.19 -13.52
CA ASN A 52 5.78 -18.27 -14.39
C ASN A 52 5.02 -19.58 -14.16
N GLY A 53 4.59 -19.87 -12.93
CA GLY A 53 3.74 -21.02 -12.63
C GLY A 53 2.32 -20.92 -13.23
N THR A 54 1.87 -19.71 -13.59
CA THR A 54 0.57 -19.48 -14.23
C THR A 54 0.70 -19.43 -15.76
N ASP A 55 1.68 -18.68 -16.26
CA ASP A 55 1.98 -18.46 -17.67
C ASP A 55 3.36 -17.81 -17.79
N ILE A 56 4.28 -18.55 -18.40
CA ILE A 56 5.71 -18.20 -18.52
C ILE A 56 5.96 -16.85 -19.21
N ASN A 57 5.00 -16.34 -19.98
CA ASN A 57 5.17 -15.08 -20.72
C ASN A 57 4.79 -13.85 -19.89
N LEU A 58 4.12 -14.02 -18.75
CA LEU A 58 3.62 -12.89 -17.97
C LEU A 58 4.76 -12.05 -17.37
N TRP A 59 5.81 -12.71 -16.88
CA TRP A 59 6.96 -12.01 -16.32
C TRP A 59 7.70 -11.21 -17.38
N GLU A 60 7.95 -11.82 -18.54
CA GLU A 60 8.61 -11.17 -19.67
C GLU A 60 7.82 -9.93 -20.15
N ILE A 61 6.49 -10.04 -20.23
CA ILE A 61 5.64 -8.91 -20.64
C ILE A 61 5.63 -7.77 -19.63
N ILE A 62 5.82 -8.04 -18.34
CA ILE A 62 5.95 -6.99 -17.32
C ILE A 62 7.26 -6.22 -17.50
N LEU A 63 8.33 -6.92 -17.88
CA LEU A 63 9.64 -6.31 -18.12
C LEU A 63 9.71 -5.60 -19.47
N SER A 64 9.04 -6.16 -20.48
CA SER A 64 8.95 -5.62 -21.84
C SER A 64 7.47 -5.52 -22.26
N PRO A 65 6.83 -4.36 -22.00
CA PRO A 65 5.43 -4.14 -22.36
C PRO A 65 5.17 -4.34 -23.84
N TYR A 66 4.00 -4.87 -24.18
CA TYR A 66 3.66 -5.14 -25.56
C TYR A 66 3.27 -3.85 -26.27
N GLU A 67 4.07 -3.44 -27.25
CA GLU A 67 3.71 -2.33 -28.13
C GLU A 67 2.79 -2.81 -29.25
N ARG A 68 1.57 -2.25 -29.26
CA ARG A 68 0.60 -2.57 -30.29
C ARG A 68 1.02 -1.94 -31.63
N PRO A 69 0.98 -2.71 -32.74
CA PRO A 69 1.25 -2.18 -34.07
C PRO A 69 0.38 -0.99 -34.42
N LYS A 70 0.95 -0.03 -35.15
CA LYS A 70 0.23 1.14 -35.65
C LYS A 70 -0.42 0.85 -37.01
N VAL A 71 -1.51 1.54 -37.31
CA VAL A 71 -2.10 1.55 -38.66
C VAL A 71 -1.15 2.30 -39.59
N VAL A 72 -0.85 1.70 -40.74
CA VAL A 72 0.11 2.24 -41.72
C VAL A 72 -0.19 3.71 -42.03
N GLY A 73 0.82 4.57 -41.90
CA GLY A 73 0.71 6.00 -42.17
C GLY A 73 0.04 6.83 -41.07
N THR A 74 -0.24 6.25 -39.90
CA THR A 74 -0.84 6.96 -38.76
C THR A 74 -0.13 6.61 -37.45
N ASN A 75 -0.32 7.44 -36.42
CA ASN A 75 0.11 7.13 -35.05
C ASN A 75 -0.94 6.34 -34.24
N LEU A 76 -2.01 5.88 -34.90
CA LEU A 76 -3.12 5.16 -34.27
C LEU A 76 -2.80 3.69 -34.17
N ASP A 77 -3.17 3.09 -33.04
CA ASP A 77 -3.08 1.66 -32.81
C ASP A 77 -4.00 0.87 -33.74
N GLN A 78 -3.53 -0.28 -34.21
CA GLN A 78 -4.38 -1.22 -34.96
C GLN A 78 -5.54 -1.71 -34.10
N THR A 79 -6.67 -1.95 -34.75
CA THR A 79 -7.82 -2.57 -34.12
C THR A 79 -7.52 -4.04 -33.86
N LEU A 80 -8.13 -4.62 -32.82
CA LEU A 80 -7.81 -5.99 -32.39
C LEU A 80 -8.05 -7.02 -33.50
N ASP A 81 -9.11 -6.85 -34.30
CA ASP A 81 -9.47 -7.71 -35.44
C ASP A 81 -8.40 -7.76 -36.54
N ARG A 82 -7.53 -6.75 -36.62
CA ARG A 82 -6.44 -6.67 -37.59
C ARG A 82 -5.11 -7.23 -37.08
N LEU A 83 -5.03 -7.56 -35.79
CA LEU A 83 -3.83 -8.15 -35.22
C LEU A 83 -3.67 -9.60 -35.67
N TYR A 84 -2.44 -9.96 -36.02
CA TYR A 84 -2.08 -11.36 -36.25
C TYR A 84 -2.23 -12.19 -34.96
N VAL A 85 -2.34 -13.51 -35.11
CA VAL A 85 -2.60 -14.43 -33.99
C VAL A 85 -1.55 -14.31 -32.88
N ASP A 86 -0.28 -14.16 -33.24
CA ASP A 86 0.84 -13.96 -32.31
C ASP A 86 0.77 -12.60 -31.60
N GLN A 87 0.41 -11.53 -32.31
CA GLN A 87 0.19 -10.20 -31.76
C GLN A 87 -0.98 -10.16 -30.78
N ARG A 88 -2.08 -10.84 -31.13
CA ARG A 88 -3.25 -11.00 -30.26
C ARG A 88 -2.91 -11.76 -28.99
N LYS A 89 -2.12 -12.84 -29.09
CA LYS A 89 -1.62 -13.57 -27.92
C LYS A 89 -0.80 -12.67 -26.98
N LYS A 90 0.11 -11.86 -27.53
CA LYS A 90 0.91 -10.90 -26.73
C LYS A 90 0.01 -9.88 -26.03
N TYR A 91 -0.97 -9.33 -26.74
CA TYR A 91 -1.96 -8.41 -26.17
C TYR A 91 -2.76 -9.04 -25.01
N ASP A 92 -3.26 -10.26 -25.21
CA ASP A 92 -4.06 -10.97 -24.20
C ASP A 92 -3.22 -11.28 -22.95
N SER A 93 -1.98 -11.73 -23.14
CA SER A 93 -1.03 -11.97 -22.04
C SER A 93 -0.66 -10.68 -21.29
N GLU A 94 -0.53 -9.54 -21.99
CA GLU A 94 -0.36 -8.23 -21.37
C GLU A 94 -1.56 -7.85 -20.49
N LYS A 95 -2.79 -7.99 -21.00
CA LYS A 95 -3.99 -7.71 -20.20
C LYS A 95 -4.11 -8.61 -18.97
N LYS A 96 -3.74 -9.87 -19.11
CA LYS A 96 -3.68 -10.83 -18.00
C LYS A 96 -2.63 -10.43 -16.96
N ALA A 97 -1.46 -9.96 -17.39
CA ALA A 97 -0.42 -9.44 -16.48
C ALA A 97 -0.90 -8.21 -15.72
N TYR A 98 -1.50 -7.23 -16.41
CA TYR A 98 -2.06 -6.03 -15.78
C TYR A 98 -3.14 -6.37 -14.75
N TRP A 99 -4.08 -7.26 -15.08
CA TRP A 99 -5.13 -7.65 -14.15
C TRP A 99 -4.57 -8.28 -12.86
N LYS A 100 -3.52 -9.10 -12.98
CA LYS A 100 -2.82 -9.70 -11.81
C LYS A 100 -2.12 -8.66 -10.94
N ILE A 101 -1.51 -7.63 -11.56
CA ILE A 101 -0.87 -6.52 -10.84
C ILE A 101 -1.91 -5.60 -10.21
N GLU A 102 -3.02 -5.31 -10.89
CA GLU A 102 -4.07 -4.41 -10.41
C GLU A 102 -4.73 -4.93 -9.11
N GLY A 103 -4.90 -6.25 -8.99
CA GLY A 103 -5.34 -6.89 -7.75
C GLY A 103 -4.43 -6.56 -6.54
N ASN A 104 -3.13 -6.36 -6.78
CA ASN A 104 -2.15 -5.94 -5.76
C ASN A 104 -2.22 -4.42 -5.48
N THR A 105 -2.46 -3.60 -6.51
CA THR A 105 -2.52 -2.12 -6.35
C THR A 105 -3.77 -1.63 -5.61
N LYS A 106 -4.91 -2.33 -5.70
CA LYS A 106 -6.14 -1.97 -4.96
C LYS A 106 -5.97 -1.99 -3.45
N LEU A 107 -5.28 -3.00 -2.91
CA LEU A 107 -5.02 -3.12 -1.47
C LEU A 107 -3.98 -2.12 -0.97
N LYS A 108 -2.92 -1.84 -1.76
CA LYS A 108 -1.95 -0.78 -1.44
C LYS A 108 -2.63 0.58 -1.35
N LYS A 109 -3.55 0.87 -2.29
CA LYS A 109 -4.39 2.08 -2.26
C LYS A 109 -5.30 2.10 -1.02
N MET A 110 -5.96 0.99 -0.70
CA MET A 110 -6.82 0.87 0.49
C MET A 110 -6.05 1.11 1.79
N LYS A 111 -4.91 0.44 2.00
CA LYS A 111 -4.06 0.65 3.19
C LYS A 111 -3.56 2.10 3.28
N ALA A 112 -3.17 2.69 2.15
CA ALA A 112 -2.76 4.10 2.11
C ALA A 112 -3.93 5.07 2.41
N THR A 113 -5.16 4.71 2.02
CA THR A 113 -6.37 5.47 2.38
C THR A 113 -6.65 5.36 3.88
N ASP A 114 -6.53 4.17 4.47
CA ASP A 114 -6.78 3.97 5.90
C ASP A 114 -5.76 4.72 6.76
N ILE A 115 -4.47 4.63 6.43
CA ILE A 115 -3.41 5.37 7.15
C ILE A 115 -3.58 6.88 7.02
N ARG A 116 -3.98 7.38 5.85
CA ARG A 116 -4.26 8.80 5.65
C ARG A 116 -5.40 9.27 6.55
N LYS A 117 -6.48 8.48 6.66
CA LYS A 117 -7.57 8.78 7.60
C LYS A 117 -7.13 8.73 9.05
N GLU A 118 -6.27 7.77 9.42
CA GLU A 118 -5.73 7.69 10.78
C GLU A 118 -4.87 8.92 11.12
N PHE A 119 -4.10 9.43 10.16
CA PHE A 119 -3.34 10.68 10.28
C PHE A 119 -4.25 11.91 10.41
N GLU A 120 -5.24 12.04 9.53
CA GLU A 120 -6.19 13.17 9.54
C GLU A 120 -7.06 13.22 10.81
N ASN A 121 -7.35 12.06 11.41
CA ASN A 121 -8.18 11.96 12.61
C ASN A 121 -7.37 11.61 13.87
N PHE A 122 -6.04 11.75 13.81
CA PHE A 122 -5.18 11.43 14.95
C PHE A 122 -5.52 12.38 16.10
N ASN A 123 -5.85 11.82 17.26
CA ASN A 123 -6.23 12.60 18.42
C ASN A 123 -5.81 11.90 19.72
N PHE A 124 -5.83 12.66 20.80
CA PHE A 124 -5.71 12.15 22.15
C PHE A 124 -6.90 11.24 22.51
N ILE A 125 -6.60 10.15 23.20
CA ILE A 125 -7.57 9.10 23.54
C ILE A 125 -7.75 9.05 25.06
N GLY A 126 -8.86 9.63 25.54
CA GLY A 126 -9.40 9.40 26.88
C GLY A 126 -8.44 9.71 28.02
N ASN A 127 -7.87 8.66 28.64
CA ASN A 127 -6.94 8.77 29.78
C ASN A 127 -5.54 8.21 29.43
N GLU A 128 -5.16 8.23 28.15
CA GLU A 128 -3.81 7.86 27.78
C GLU A 128 -2.78 8.88 28.31
N SER A 129 -1.55 8.45 28.51
CA SER A 129 -0.46 9.36 28.86
C SER A 129 0.09 10.07 27.61
N LEU A 130 0.76 11.21 27.80
CA LEU A 130 1.47 11.90 26.71
C LEU A 130 2.50 10.98 26.03
N GLU A 131 3.20 10.13 26.79
CA GLU A 131 4.13 9.15 26.23
C GLU A 131 3.43 8.10 25.34
N ALA A 132 2.21 7.69 25.71
CA ALA A 132 1.41 6.80 24.88
C ALA A 132 0.97 7.48 23.58
N LEU A 133 0.50 8.74 23.65
CA LEU A 133 0.18 9.57 22.47
C LEU A 133 1.41 9.67 21.54
N ILE A 134 2.58 10.06 22.07
CA ILE A 134 3.83 10.20 21.30
C ILE A 134 4.22 8.87 20.65
N THR A 135 4.09 7.76 21.37
CA THR A 135 4.41 6.42 20.86
C THR A 135 3.50 6.05 19.69
N ARG A 136 2.18 6.27 19.81
CA ARG A 136 1.23 6.04 18.71
C ARG A 136 1.53 6.94 17.52
N TYR A 137 1.85 8.21 17.76
CA TYR A 137 2.17 9.15 16.69
C TYR A 137 3.44 8.73 15.91
N ARG A 138 4.51 8.34 16.61
CA ARG A 138 5.74 7.81 15.97
C ARG A 138 5.48 6.53 15.18
N HIS A 139 4.61 5.66 15.68
CA HIS A 139 4.20 4.46 14.96
C HIS A 139 3.46 4.82 13.67
N LEU A 140 2.50 5.76 13.74
CA LEU A 140 1.76 6.25 12.59
C LEU A 140 2.68 6.85 11.52
N LEU A 141 3.64 7.69 11.91
CA LEU A 141 4.65 8.24 10.98
C LEU A 141 5.49 7.15 10.29
N THR A 142 5.77 6.06 11.01
CA THR A 142 6.49 4.91 10.45
C THR A 142 5.64 4.20 9.38
N GLU A 143 4.34 4.00 9.64
CA GLU A 143 3.43 3.36 8.70
C GLU A 143 3.13 4.25 7.47
N VAL A 144 3.01 5.57 7.66
CA VAL A 144 2.97 6.58 6.58
C VAL A 144 4.16 6.44 5.64
N ARG A 145 5.38 6.40 6.21
CA ARG A 145 6.62 6.24 5.44
C ARG A 145 6.66 4.92 4.67
N LYS A 146 6.27 3.81 5.30
CA LYS A 146 6.21 2.49 4.63
C LYS A 146 5.25 2.46 3.45
N CYS A 147 4.19 3.26 3.48
CA CYS A 147 3.24 3.37 2.38
C CYS A 147 3.70 4.31 1.25
N GLY A 148 4.80 5.04 1.46
CA GLY A 148 5.28 6.06 0.52
C GLY A 148 4.36 7.28 0.46
N ILE A 149 3.68 7.59 1.57
CA ILE A 149 2.91 8.83 1.70
C ILE A 149 3.88 9.91 2.22
N GLU A 150 3.92 11.05 1.53
CA GLU A 150 4.74 12.19 1.94
C GLU A 150 3.85 13.24 2.60
N TYR A 151 4.26 13.65 3.81
CA TYR A 151 3.74 14.81 4.53
C TYR A 151 4.93 15.71 4.82
N THR A 152 4.71 17.03 4.74
CA THR A 152 5.72 18.01 5.12
C THR A 152 6.01 17.92 6.63
N GLU A 153 7.13 18.48 7.07
CA GLU A 153 7.38 18.58 8.52
C GLU A 153 6.32 19.45 9.21
N GLU A 154 5.77 20.44 8.51
CA GLU A 154 4.69 21.29 8.98
C GLU A 154 3.40 20.51 9.20
N ASP A 155 2.98 19.69 8.23
CA ASP A 155 1.80 18.82 8.36
C ASP A 155 1.92 17.88 9.57
N LYS A 156 3.13 17.37 9.82
CA LYS A 156 3.41 16.49 10.96
C LYS A 156 3.35 17.25 12.29
N ILE A 157 3.87 18.47 12.33
CA ILE A 157 3.85 19.30 13.54
C ILE A 157 2.40 19.68 13.85
N ASP A 158 1.61 20.07 12.86
CA ASP A 158 0.21 20.43 13.06
C ASP A 158 -0.65 19.26 13.49
N CYS A 159 -0.54 18.12 12.82
CA CYS A 159 -1.26 16.90 13.21
C CYS A 159 -0.99 16.53 14.67
N PHE A 160 0.28 16.63 15.11
CA PHE A 160 0.62 16.35 16.49
C PHE A 160 0.08 17.41 17.46
N ALA A 161 0.19 18.69 17.10
CA ALA A 161 -0.27 19.80 17.92
C ALA A 161 -1.80 19.78 18.11
N ASP A 162 -2.56 19.47 17.06
CA ASP A 162 -4.02 19.37 17.08
C ASP A 162 -4.50 18.12 17.84
N ALA A 163 -3.64 17.10 17.96
CA ALA A 163 -3.93 15.88 18.72
C ALA A 163 -3.60 15.99 20.21
N LEU A 164 -3.06 17.12 20.70
CA LEU A 164 -2.74 17.29 22.11
C LEU A 164 -4.01 17.47 22.96
N PRO A 165 -3.99 17.07 24.24
CA PRO A 165 -5.09 17.32 25.16
C PRO A 165 -5.42 18.82 25.29
N GLU A 166 -6.69 19.15 25.57
CA GLU A 166 -7.17 20.54 25.65
C GLU A 166 -6.36 21.44 26.60
N ILE A 167 -5.76 20.87 27.65
CA ILE A 167 -4.90 21.61 28.60
C ILE A 167 -3.67 22.25 27.93
N TRP A 168 -3.27 21.80 26.72
CA TRP A 168 -2.16 22.34 25.95
C TRP A 168 -2.59 23.35 24.88
N ASN A 169 -3.90 23.52 24.62
CA ASN A 169 -4.39 24.35 23.52
C ASN A 169 -3.95 25.81 23.63
N SER A 170 -3.93 26.37 24.85
CA SER A 170 -3.48 27.75 25.07
C SER A 170 -2.00 27.94 24.71
N LEU A 171 -1.14 26.96 25.03
CA LEU A 171 0.28 26.99 24.68
C LEU A 171 0.49 26.81 23.17
N VAL A 172 -0.27 25.91 22.54
CA VAL A 172 -0.21 25.69 21.09
C VAL A 172 -0.64 26.94 20.32
N LEU A 173 -1.71 27.62 20.75
CA LEU A 173 -2.17 28.88 20.16
C LEU A 173 -1.09 29.97 20.25
N ILE A 174 -0.49 30.16 21.43
CA ILE A 174 0.59 31.13 21.62
C ILE A 174 1.79 30.83 20.73
N LEU A 175 2.19 29.56 20.61
CA LEU A 175 3.30 29.17 19.74
C LEU A 175 2.98 29.44 18.26
N ARG A 176 1.75 29.18 17.82
CA ARG A 176 1.30 29.47 16.45
C ARG A 176 1.28 30.97 16.14
N GLU A 177 0.91 31.81 17.10
CA GLU A 177 0.91 33.28 16.94
C GLU A 177 2.32 33.89 16.93
N ASN A 178 3.26 33.32 17.70
CA ASN A 178 4.63 33.86 17.82
C ASN A 178 5.59 33.39 16.73
N PHE A 179 5.24 32.32 16.00
CA PHE A 179 6.01 31.81 14.88
C PHE A 179 5.12 31.81 13.62
N PRO A 180 4.90 32.99 13.00
CA PRO A 180 4.19 33.06 11.73
C PRO A 180 4.93 32.19 10.71
N ARG A 181 4.20 31.27 10.11
CA ARG A 181 4.75 30.37 9.09
C ARG A 181 5.16 31.23 7.91
N ASN A 182 6.39 31.06 7.46
CA ASN A 182 6.84 31.69 6.24
C ASN A 182 6.13 30.98 5.08
N ASP A 183 4.97 31.51 4.69
CA ASP A 183 4.34 31.17 3.42
C ASP A 183 5.31 31.64 2.31
N THR A 184 6.22 30.75 1.88
CA THR A 184 7.02 31.00 0.69
C THR A 184 6.11 30.88 -0.52
N SER A 185 5.71 32.04 -1.01
CA SER A 185 5.09 32.28 -2.32
C SER A 185 5.95 31.80 -3.49
#